data_AF-A0A0P7XTH5-F1
#
_entry.id   AF-A0A0P7XTH5-F1
#
_cell.length_a   1.000
_cell.length_b   1.000
_cell.length_c   1.000
_cell.angle_alpha   90.00
_cell.angle_beta   90.00
_cell.angle_gamma   90.00
#
_symmetry.space_group_name_H-M   'P 1'
#
loop_
_entity.id
_entity.type
_entity.pdbx_description
1 polymer ?
#
loop_
_entity_poly.entity_id
_entity_poly.type
_entity_poly.pdbx_seq_one_letter_code
_entity_poly.pdbx_strand_id
1 'polypeptide(L)'
;MLESGSQWRRWDLHIHTPDTALNDQFGDWDEYLAAIEAQTDVRVIGITDYFSIANYSRLKAYQEAGRIPEIDLLIPNIEFRISPPNDRARAVNIHLLVSPDDPNHEAEINNALGRLTWTYNNRNYSCLPDQLRAFGRAFDDTAGNDRAAMRVGATQFKPDFSALRDWFQREHWLQQNAIVAVSAGTDGLSGFLNDGGWAGHREEIARFSRMLFSGRPGERDFWLGKRSPDDLEAIKRLGGFKPCIHGSDAHDIAHLFRPDEDRFCWIKADTTFEGLRQLIYEPEDRVYIGPTPPVLYDEARVIRAITLSNSDGWFDDIEIPLNAALVSIIGQKGSGKSALAELTACAAGSWASNESGSFMRRAGAHLQGMKVELLWGDGERSAVGIGDDPPDDGHVRYLSQKFVERLCSDDHIGDELVREIEAVVFSYLDPSDTLNASSFDELRALSTEGIRAEGDRLREEIQRLTAEECALRDNAAKLGEKNARIRSLTEEKDGLAKQLPKPATDEEAKHQADLQAKPAGIGCRPASGWSG
;
A
#
# COMPACT_ATOMS: atom_id res chain seq x y z
N MET A 1 27.16 6.93 16.16
CA MET A 1 26.82 5.50 16.20
C MET A 1 25.94 5.25 14.99
N LEU A 2 26.10 4.14 14.27
CA LEU A 2 25.17 3.78 13.19
C LEU A 2 23.94 3.16 13.84
N GLU A 3 22.75 3.49 13.36
CA GLU A 3 21.48 3.03 13.92
C GLU A 3 20.70 2.27 12.85
N SER A 4 19.88 1.31 13.29
CA SER A 4 18.85 0.72 12.42
C SER A 4 17.86 1.79 12.01
N GLY A 5 17.30 1.67 10.80
CA GLY A 5 16.22 2.55 10.34
C GLY A 5 14.85 2.13 10.88
N SER A 6 13.80 2.40 10.11
CA SER A 6 12.42 2.15 10.51
C SER A 6 12.14 0.69 10.92
N GLN A 7 11.84 0.51 12.20
CA GLN A 7 11.40 -0.76 12.79
C GLN A 7 9.93 -0.67 13.22
N TRP A 8 9.27 -1.83 13.31
CA TRP A 8 7.94 -1.91 13.90
C TRP A 8 8.03 -1.66 15.40
N ARG A 9 7.34 -0.63 15.86
CA ARG A 9 7.19 -0.32 17.29
C ARG A 9 5.72 -0.13 17.60
N ARG A 10 5.34 -0.38 18.85
CA ARG A 10 3.97 -0.17 19.29
C ARG A 10 3.76 1.28 19.71
N TRP A 11 2.74 1.89 19.15
CA TRP A 11 2.35 3.28 19.40
C TRP A 11 0.92 3.26 19.96
N ASP A 12 0.64 4.05 20.99
CA ASP A 12 -0.73 4.29 21.45
C ASP A 12 -1.05 5.76 21.30
N LEU A 13 -1.70 6.11 20.18
CA LEU A 13 -1.94 7.50 19.79
C LEU A 13 -3.23 8.09 20.37
N HIS A 14 -3.93 7.33 21.22
CA HIS A 14 -5.21 7.73 21.79
C HIS A 14 -5.33 7.26 23.23
N ILE A 15 -4.78 8.04 24.18
CA ILE A 15 -5.03 7.84 25.60
C ILE A 15 -5.44 9.14 26.26
N HIS A 16 -6.32 9.07 27.26
CA HIS A 16 -6.57 10.19 28.15
C HIS A 16 -5.69 10.11 29.39
N THR A 17 -5.66 11.20 30.15
CA THR A 17 -4.88 11.32 31.38
C THR A 17 -5.77 11.56 32.60
N PRO A 18 -5.26 11.39 33.83
CA PRO A 18 -5.96 11.84 35.01
C PRO A 18 -6.24 13.36 34.91
N ASP A 19 -7.37 13.80 35.45
CA ASP A 19 -7.88 15.18 35.31
C ASP A 19 -8.35 15.58 33.91
N THR A 20 -8.52 14.64 32.98
CA THR A 20 -9.15 14.93 31.68
C THR A 20 -10.58 15.47 31.85
N ALA A 21 -11.03 16.35 30.96
CA ALA A 21 -12.26 17.10 31.19
C ALA A 21 -13.53 16.23 31.17
N LEU A 22 -13.53 15.14 30.38
CA LEU A 22 -14.67 14.24 30.19
C LEU A 22 -14.25 12.79 30.45
N ASN A 23 -15.15 12.01 31.05
CA ASN A 23 -14.98 10.57 31.31
C ASN A 23 -13.72 10.18 32.11
N ASP A 24 -13.12 11.10 32.87
CA ASP A 24 -12.01 10.79 33.78
C ASP A 24 -12.43 9.76 34.84
N GLN A 25 -11.83 8.57 34.76
CA GLN A 25 -12.01 7.46 35.69
C GLN A 25 -10.65 6.99 36.22
N PHE A 26 -9.60 7.79 36.06
CA PHE A 26 -8.29 7.50 36.62
C PHE A 26 -8.26 7.78 38.13
N GLY A 27 -7.31 7.13 38.80
CA GLY A 27 -6.93 7.43 40.18
C GLY A 27 -6.05 8.68 40.24
N ASP A 28 -4.94 8.56 40.97
CA ASP A 28 -3.95 9.63 41.03
C ASP A 28 -2.89 9.52 39.91
N TRP A 29 -2.07 10.57 39.81
CA TRP A 29 -1.01 10.64 38.81
C TRP A 29 0.14 9.66 39.05
N ASP A 30 0.42 9.28 40.29
CA ASP A 30 1.51 8.36 40.59
C ASP A 30 1.16 6.94 40.17
N GLU A 31 -0.08 6.50 40.39
CA GLU A 31 -0.62 5.24 39.87
C GLU A 31 -0.60 5.22 38.34
N TYR A 32 -1.02 6.32 37.70
CA TYR A 32 -0.98 6.44 36.24
C TYR A 32 0.44 6.36 35.68
N LEU A 33 1.40 7.09 36.26
CA LEU A 33 2.80 7.03 35.84
C LEU A 33 3.40 5.64 36.06
N ALA A 34 3.09 4.98 37.18
CA ALA A 34 3.55 3.62 37.45
C ALA A 34 2.99 2.62 36.41
N ALA A 35 1.75 2.81 35.97
CA ALA A 35 1.16 1.99 34.90
C ALA A 35 1.83 2.21 33.54
N ILE A 36 2.25 3.45 33.23
CA ILE A 36 3.05 3.74 32.02
C ILE A 36 4.44 3.12 32.14
N GLU A 37 5.10 3.26 33.28
CA GLU A 37 6.46 2.70 33.52
C GLU A 37 6.50 1.18 33.48
N ALA A 38 5.38 0.51 33.77
CA ALA A 38 5.26 -0.93 33.67
C ALA A 38 5.13 -1.43 32.21
N GLN A 39 4.90 -0.54 31.24
CA GLN A 39 4.76 -0.90 29.83
C GLN A 39 6.09 -0.76 29.10
N THR A 40 6.58 -1.86 28.53
CA THR A 40 7.85 -1.90 27.79
C THR A 40 7.67 -1.91 26.27
N ASP A 41 6.50 -2.29 25.77
CA ASP A 41 6.27 -2.49 24.34
C ASP A 41 5.92 -1.19 23.63
N VAL A 42 5.23 -0.27 24.33
CA VAL A 42 4.77 1.00 23.78
C VAL A 42 5.90 2.03 23.85
N ARG A 43 6.25 2.60 22.70
CA ARG A 43 7.35 3.58 22.59
C ARG A 43 6.89 5.00 22.35
N VAL A 44 5.68 5.19 21.81
CA VAL A 44 5.12 6.51 21.51
C VAL A 44 3.70 6.59 22.02
N ILE A 45 3.37 7.72 22.65
CA ILE A 45 2.05 7.96 23.23
C ILE A 45 1.47 9.27 22.73
N GLY A 46 0.23 9.24 22.23
CA GLY A 46 -0.59 10.41 21.93
C GLY A 46 -1.49 10.76 23.12
N ILE A 47 -1.31 11.97 23.67
CA ILE A 47 -2.02 12.45 24.86
C ILE A 47 -3.27 13.21 24.42
N THR A 48 -4.44 12.59 24.57
CA THR A 48 -5.66 12.92 23.83
C THR A 48 -6.68 13.73 24.62
N ASP A 49 -6.26 14.74 25.38
CA ASP A 49 -7.21 15.48 26.21
C ASP A 49 -8.10 16.46 25.45
N TYR A 50 -9.33 16.59 25.94
CA TYR A 50 -10.35 17.44 25.35
C TYR A 50 -9.94 18.91 25.38
N PHE A 51 -9.77 19.51 24.20
CA PHE A 51 -9.52 20.94 23.99
C PHE A 51 -8.28 21.53 24.68
N SER A 52 -7.39 20.72 25.27
CA SER A 52 -6.32 21.21 26.14
C SER A 52 -5.09 20.31 26.09
N ILE A 53 -3.91 20.94 26.18
CA ILE A 53 -2.62 20.24 26.32
C ILE A 53 -2.05 20.30 27.74
N ALA A 54 -2.80 20.81 28.73
CA ALA A 54 -2.29 21.04 30.08
C ALA A 54 -1.70 19.76 30.73
N ASN A 55 -2.34 18.62 30.51
CA ASN A 55 -1.88 17.34 31.04
C ASN A 55 -0.76 16.72 30.19
N TYR A 56 -0.70 17.01 28.89
CA TYR A 56 0.48 16.72 28.08
C TYR A 56 1.71 17.46 28.63
N SER A 57 1.59 18.76 28.90
CA SER A 57 2.67 19.57 29.50
C SER A 57 3.13 18.98 30.84
N ARG A 58 2.18 18.50 31.65
CA ARG A 58 2.47 17.84 32.92
C ARG A 58 3.21 16.51 32.75
N LEU A 59 2.76 15.66 31.82
CA LEU A 59 3.41 14.38 31.53
C LEU A 59 4.83 14.57 30.96
N LYS A 60 5.00 15.56 30.07
CA LYS A 60 6.30 15.98 29.56
C LYS A 60 7.25 16.42 30.69
N ALA A 61 6.77 17.20 31.65
CA ALA A 61 7.58 17.58 32.81
C ALA A 61 7.99 16.36 33.67
N TYR A 62 7.14 15.34 33.80
CA TYR A 62 7.51 14.08 34.46
C TYR A 62 8.58 13.31 33.67
N GLN A 63 8.46 13.25 32.34
CA GLN A 63 9.47 12.64 31.46
C GLN A 63 10.83 13.35 31.56
N GLU A 64 10.83 14.68 31.52
CA GLU A 64 12.03 15.51 31.71
C GLU A 64 12.66 15.33 33.10
N ALA A 65 11.86 14.96 34.11
CA ALA A 65 12.33 14.60 35.45
C ALA A 65 12.79 13.12 35.58
N GLY A 66 12.78 12.36 34.49
CA GLY A 66 13.27 10.98 34.43
C GLY A 66 12.24 9.89 34.72
N ARG A 67 10.94 10.22 34.79
CA ARG A 67 9.85 9.22 34.81
C ARG A 67 9.61 8.69 33.39
N ILE A 68 8.88 7.57 33.29
CA ILE A 68 8.45 6.97 32.00
C ILE A 68 9.58 6.80 30.96
N PRO A 69 10.75 6.24 31.34
CA PRO A 69 11.97 6.25 30.52
C PRO A 69 11.86 5.43 29.23
N GLU A 70 10.90 4.51 29.15
CA GLU A 70 10.65 3.68 27.97
C GLU A 70 9.84 4.39 26.87
N ILE A 71 9.30 5.58 27.16
CA ILE A 71 8.56 6.37 26.17
C ILE A 71 9.53 7.28 25.44
N ASP A 72 9.73 7.02 24.15
CA ASP A 72 10.62 7.80 23.29
C ASP A 72 10.01 9.15 22.90
N LEU A 73 8.68 9.20 22.72
CA LEU A 73 7.97 10.38 22.23
C LEU A 73 6.58 10.53 22.85
N LEU A 74 6.32 11.72 23.36
CA LEU A 74 4.98 12.19 23.72
C LEU A 74 4.45 13.10 22.61
N ILE A 75 3.26 12.81 22.09
CA ILE A 75 2.60 13.62 21.06
C ILE A 75 1.38 14.31 21.70
N PRO A 76 1.31 15.65 21.72
CA PRO A 76 0.08 16.34 22.08
C PRO A 76 -0.99 16.04 21.02
N ASN A 77 -2.09 15.40 21.44
CA ASN A 77 -3.25 15.08 20.61
C ASN A 77 -4.47 15.83 21.17
N ILE A 78 -4.96 16.85 20.48
CA ILE A 78 -6.09 17.64 21.00
C ILE A 78 -7.38 17.06 20.43
N GLU A 79 -8.26 16.53 21.28
CA GLU A 79 -9.57 16.07 20.86
C GLU A 79 -10.59 17.21 20.85
N PHE A 80 -11.18 17.47 19.69
CA PHE A 80 -12.29 18.37 19.49
C PHE A 80 -13.58 17.58 19.24
N ARG A 81 -14.67 18.06 19.83
CA ARG A 81 -16.03 17.61 19.49
C ARG A 81 -16.75 18.71 18.74
N ILE A 82 -16.96 18.52 17.44
CA ILE A 82 -17.48 19.57 16.54
C ILE A 82 -18.97 19.44 16.26
N SER A 83 -19.58 20.53 15.79
CA SER A 83 -20.90 20.55 15.17
C SER A 83 -20.80 20.64 13.63
N PRO A 84 -21.85 20.27 12.87
CA PRO A 84 -23.13 19.69 13.31
C PRO A 84 -22.97 18.27 13.87
N PRO A 85 -23.94 17.79 14.68
CA PRO A 85 -23.95 16.39 15.05
C PRO A 85 -24.17 15.52 13.80
N ASN A 86 -23.71 14.28 13.86
CA ASN A 86 -23.94 13.29 12.82
C ASN A 86 -25.38 12.76 12.84
N ASP A 87 -25.72 11.88 11.88
CA ASP A 87 -27.07 11.30 11.76
C ASP A 87 -27.52 10.48 12.98
N ARG A 88 -26.61 10.18 13.92
CA ARG A 88 -26.89 9.51 15.20
C ARG A 88 -26.98 10.48 16.38
N ALA A 89 -27.10 11.78 16.11
CA ALA A 89 -27.14 12.85 17.11
C ALA A 89 -25.89 12.91 18.02
N ARG A 90 -24.73 12.46 17.51
CA ARG A 90 -23.44 12.56 18.22
C ARG A 90 -22.57 13.65 17.62
N ALA A 91 -21.82 14.36 18.46
CA ALA A 91 -20.76 15.24 17.97
C ALA A 91 -19.67 14.42 17.28
N VAL A 92 -18.99 15.04 16.32
CA VAL A 92 -17.89 14.38 15.59
C VAL A 92 -16.57 14.65 16.28
N ASN A 93 -15.78 13.60 16.51
CA ASN A 93 -14.46 13.69 17.13
C ASN A 93 -13.39 13.94 16.06
N ILE A 94 -12.74 15.09 16.14
CA ILE A 94 -11.57 15.47 15.33
C ILE A 94 -10.38 15.62 16.27
N HIS A 95 -9.24 15.09 15.84
CA HIS A 95 -7.99 15.08 16.57
C HIS A 95 -6.97 15.95 15.87
N LEU A 96 -6.19 16.67 16.66
CA LEU A 96 -5.05 17.44 16.17
C LEU A 96 -3.78 16.94 16.85
N LEU A 97 -3.01 16.10 16.14
CA LEU A 97 -1.72 15.61 16.60
C LEU A 97 -0.66 16.64 16.22
N VAL A 98 0.02 17.26 17.19
CA VAL A 98 0.98 18.34 16.96
C VAL A 98 2.41 17.86 17.22
N SER A 99 3.37 18.30 16.41
CA SER A 99 4.78 17.99 16.58
C SER A 99 5.32 18.67 17.85
N PRO A 100 6.03 17.92 18.71
CA PRO A 100 6.76 18.50 19.84
C PRO A 100 8.16 19.02 19.46
N ASP A 101 8.57 18.93 18.18
CA ASP A 101 9.94 19.24 17.73
C ASP A 101 10.33 20.72 17.94
N ASP A 102 9.37 21.64 17.82
CA ASP A 102 9.59 23.06 18.13
C ASP A 102 9.66 23.23 19.66
N PRO A 103 10.75 23.77 20.25
CA PRO A 103 10.84 23.98 21.70
C PRO A 103 9.73 24.85 22.29
N ASN A 104 9.07 25.69 21.48
CA ASN A 104 7.96 26.56 21.88
C ASN A 104 6.58 26.00 21.51
N HIS A 105 6.48 24.73 21.09
CA HIS A 105 5.22 24.13 20.61
C HIS A 105 4.05 24.33 21.59
N GLU A 106 4.27 24.21 22.90
CA GLU A 106 3.22 24.39 23.90
C GLU A 106 2.63 25.81 23.86
N ALA A 107 3.47 26.83 23.68
CA ALA A 107 3.03 28.21 23.57
C ALA A 107 2.30 28.46 22.24
N GLU A 108 2.81 27.93 21.13
CA GLU A 108 2.17 28.06 19.82
C GLU A 108 0.79 27.39 19.77
N ILE A 109 0.68 26.18 20.34
CA ILE A 109 -0.60 25.47 20.49
C ILE A 109 -1.59 26.31 21.29
N ASN A 110 -1.21 26.77 22.49
CA ASN A 110 -2.10 27.56 23.34
C ASN A 110 -2.49 28.90 22.70
N ASN A 111 -1.56 29.55 22.00
CA ASN A 111 -1.85 30.77 21.24
C ASN A 111 -2.90 30.53 20.15
N ALA A 112 -2.77 29.42 19.40
CA ALA A 112 -3.73 29.04 18.38
C ALA A 112 -5.09 28.70 18.98
N LEU A 113 -5.15 27.88 20.04
CA LEU A 113 -6.39 27.56 20.77
C LEU A 113 -7.06 28.82 21.35
N GLY A 114 -6.28 29.80 21.80
CA GLY A 114 -6.78 31.10 22.25
C GLY A 114 -7.51 31.91 21.17
N ARG A 115 -7.22 31.65 19.89
CA ARG A 115 -7.89 32.27 18.74
C ARG A 115 -9.09 31.47 18.23
N LEU A 116 -9.26 30.22 18.66
CA LEU A 116 -10.47 29.45 18.41
C LEU A 116 -11.53 29.84 19.43
N THR A 117 -12.58 30.53 18.99
CA THR A 117 -13.61 31.07 19.89
C THR A 117 -15.01 30.54 19.58
N TRP A 118 -15.84 30.47 20.60
CA TRP A 118 -17.28 30.20 20.50
C TRP A 118 -18.08 31.27 21.25
N THR A 119 -19.20 31.71 20.66
CA THR A 119 -20.02 32.79 21.21
C THR A 119 -21.23 32.22 21.95
N TYR A 120 -21.38 32.59 23.21
CA TYR A 120 -22.54 32.25 24.04
C TYR A 120 -23.05 33.47 24.80
N ASN A 121 -24.35 33.71 24.73
CA ASN A 121 -25.01 34.85 25.38
C ASN A 121 -24.29 36.19 25.09
N ASN A 122 -24.01 36.44 23.81
CA ASN A 122 -23.28 37.63 23.32
C ASN A 122 -21.87 37.82 23.89
N ARG A 123 -21.26 36.77 24.46
CA ARG A 123 -19.87 36.76 24.93
C ARG A 123 -19.07 35.70 24.18
N ASN A 124 -17.85 36.07 23.77
CA ASN A 124 -16.90 35.14 23.19
C ASN A 124 -16.11 34.45 24.30
N TYR A 125 -15.96 33.13 24.15
CA TYR A 125 -15.10 32.29 24.97
C TYR A 125 -14.09 31.62 24.05
N SER A 126 -12.80 31.69 24.38
CA SER A 126 -11.77 30.98 23.62
C SER A 126 -11.61 29.53 24.08
N CYS A 127 -10.90 28.73 23.30
CA CYS A 127 -10.56 27.34 23.59
C CYS A 127 -9.41 27.22 24.62
N LEU A 128 -9.38 28.10 25.63
CA LEU A 128 -8.41 28.05 26.72
C LEU A 128 -9.06 27.52 28.00
N PRO A 129 -8.33 26.80 28.89
CA PRO A 129 -8.92 26.17 30.07
C PRO A 129 -9.65 27.13 31.03
N ASP A 130 -9.19 28.36 31.18
CA ASP A 130 -9.86 29.40 31.98
C ASP A 130 -11.16 29.90 31.32
N GLN A 131 -11.16 30.05 29.99
CA GLN A 131 -12.34 30.46 29.23
C GLN A 131 -13.37 29.34 29.10
N LEU A 132 -12.95 28.08 28.98
CA LEU A 132 -13.84 26.91 29.02
C LEU A 132 -14.52 26.79 30.39
N ARG A 133 -13.78 26.96 31.50
CA ARG A 133 -14.38 27.05 32.85
C ARG A 133 -15.33 28.23 32.98
N ALA A 134 -14.95 29.41 32.49
CA ALA A 134 -15.81 30.60 32.52
C ALA A 134 -17.11 30.36 31.74
N PHE A 135 -17.01 29.70 30.58
CA PHE A 135 -18.16 29.31 29.79
C PHE A 135 -19.04 28.29 30.52
N GLY A 136 -18.44 27.25 31.11
CA GLY A 136 -19.18 26.25 31.89
C GLY A 136 -19.99 26.86 33.03
N ARG A 137 -19.41 27.81 33.78
CA ARG A 137 -20.13 28.54 34.84
C ARG A 137 -21.22 29.46 34.28
N ALA A 138 -21.03 30.03 33.10
CA ALA A 138 -22.04 30.89 32.47
C ALA A 138 -23.22 30.09 31.91
N PHE A 139 -23.02 28.82 31.56
CA PHE A 139 -24.06 27.91 31.10
C PHE A 139 -24.80 27.24 32.27
N ASP A 140 -24.06 26.85 33.31
CA ASP A 140 -24.59 26.18 34.50
C ASP A 140 -24.02 26.83 35.77
N ASP A 141 -24.82 27.69 36.40
CA ASP A 141 -24.48 28.39 37.65
C ASP A 141 -24.23 27.43 38.83
N THR A 142 -24.62 26.15 38.73
CA THR A 142 -24.36 25.12 39.75
C THR A 142 -22.97 24.50 39.64
N ALA A 143 -22.24 24.75 38.54
CA ALA A 143 -20.87 24.29 38.32
C ALA A 143 -19.85 25.12 39.16
N GLY A 144 -19.98 25.05 40.48
CA GLY A 144 -19.29 25.94 41.42
C GLY A 144 -17.78 25.69 41.59
N ASN A 145 -17.28 24.50 41.26
CA ASN A 145 -15.84 24.20 41.29
C ASN A 145 -15.24 24.09 39.89
N ASP A 146 -13.91 24.25 39.80
CA ASP A 146 -13.19 24.33 38.53
C ASP A 146 -13.28 23.06 37.68
N ARG A 147 -13.29 21.88 38.31
CA ARG A 147 -13.42 20.60 37.60
C ARG A 147 -14.80 20.46 36.96
N ALA A 148 -15.87 20.77 37.72
CA ALA A 148 -17.24 20.76 37.21
C ALA A 148 -17.42 21.80 36.10
N ALA A 149 -16.92 23.02 36.30
CA ALA A 149 -16.97 24.08 35.29
C ALA A 149 -16.23 23.70 34.01
N MET A 150 -15.05 23.07 34.11
CA MET A 150 -14.29 22.60 32.95
C MET A 150 -15.05 21.51 32.20
N ARG A 151 -15.61 20.53 32.92
CA ARG A 151 -16.44 19.45 32.32
C ARG A 151 -17.64 20.02 31.58
N VAL A 152 -18.40 20.94 32.18
CA VAL A 152 -19.55 21.58 31.54
C VAL A 152 -19.09 22.39 30.32
N GLY A 153 -18.05 23.21 30.48
CA GLY A 153 -17.48 24.01 29.40
C GLY A 153 -17.06 23.16 28.20
N ALA A 154 -16.23 22.13 28.41
CA ALA A 154 -15.80 21.19 27.36
C ALA A 154 -16.98 20.42 26.76
N THR A 155 -17.99 20.06 27.55
CA THR A 155 -19.21 19.40 27.03
C THR A 155 -19.98 20.32 26.07
N GLN A 156 -20.07 21.60 26.38
CA GLN A 156 -20.87 22.55 25.61
C GLN A 156 -20.10 23.21 24.46
N PHE A 157 -18.77 23.35 24.57
CA PHE A 157 -17.93 24.00 23.55
C PHE A 157 -17.81 23.11 22.32
N LYS A 158 -18.68 23.32 21.33
CA LYS A 158 -18.68 22.59 20.06
C LYS A 158 -18.46 23.57 18.92
N PRO A 159 -17.20 23.83 18.50
CA PRO A 159 -16.96 24.69 17.36
C PRO A 159 -17.60 24.06 16.11
N ASP A 160 -18.18 24.91 15.27
CA ASP A 160 -18.67 24.49 13.96
C ASP A 160 -17.51 24.00 13.09
N PHE A 161 -17.73 22.97 12.29
CA PHE A 161 -16.72 22.43 11.39
C PHE A 161 -16.12 23.50 10.46
N SER A 162 -16.95 24.39 9.91
CA SER A 162 -16.47 25.47 9.04
C SER A 162 -15.59 26.43 9.82
N ALA A 163 -15.99 26.78 11.05
CA ALA A 163 -15.21 27.66 11.91
C ALA A 163 -13.88 27.03 12.34
N LEU A 164 -13.88 25.73 12.68
CA LEU A 164 -12.66 24.97 13.00
C LEU A 164 -11.71 24.92 11.79
N ARG A 165 -12.24 24.59 10.60
CA ARG A 165 -11.47 24.53 9.36
C ARG A 165 -10.86 25.89 9.02
N ASP A 166 -11.65 26.95 9.08
CA ASP A 166 -11.19 28.31 8.77
C ASP A 166 -10.16 28.81 9.80
N TRP A 167 -10.32 28.45 11.08
CA TRP A 167 -9.33 28.70 12.12
C TRP A 167 -8.02 27.99 11.78
N PHE A 168 -8.03 26.66 11.58
CA PHE A 168 -6.84 25.89 11.27
C PHE A 168 -6.12 26.41 10.00
N GLN A 169 -6.88 26.84 8.98
CA GLN A 169 -6.34 27.45 7.76
C GLN A 169 -5.65 28.81 7.96
N ARG A 170 -5.93 29.51 9.06
CA ARG A 170 -5.25 30.75 9.44
C ARG A 170 -4.04 30.51 10.35
N GLU A 171 -4.01 29.36 11.02
CA GLU A 171 -2.90 28.95 11.88
C GLU A 171 -1.78 28.30 11.06
N HIS A 172 -0.96 29.12 10.39
CA HIS A 172 0.12 28.64 9.52
C HIS A 172 1.12 27.72 10.24
N TRP A 173 1.44 28.02 11.50
CA TRP A 173 2.34 27.17 12.29
C TRP A 173 1.72 25.80 12.55
N LEU A 174 0.42 25.71 12.86
CA LEU A 174 -0.27 24.43 13.03
C LEU A 174 -0.36 23.64 11.71
N GLN A 175 -0.57 24.30 10.57
CA GLN A 175 -0.57 23.59 9.27
C GLN A 175 0.76 22.92 8.96
N GLN A 176 1.86 23.51 9.41
CA GLN A 176 3.21 22.96 9.21
C GLN A 176 3.60 21.96 10.28
N ASN A 177 3.02 22.04 11.48
CA ASN A 177 3.43 21.25 12.64
C ASN A 177 2.38 20.28 13.15
N ALA A 178 1.20 20.17 12.53
CA ALA A 178 0.14 19.29 13.01
C ALA A 178 -0.49 18.43 11.90
N ILE A 179 -1.04 17.30 12.32
CA ILE A 179 -1.77 16.36 11.50
C ILE A 179 -3.20 16.28 12.04
N VAL A 180 -4.16 16.58 11.17
CA VAL A 180 -5.58 16.41 11.48
C VAL A 180 -5.96 14.96 11.27
N ALA A 181 -6.57 14.34 12.26
CA ALA A 181 -7.17 13.01 12.18
C ALA A 181 -8.65 13.06 12.59
N VAL A 182 -9.45 12.09 12.15
CA VAL A 182 -10.85 11.96 12.55
C VAL A 182 -11.15 10.53 12.96
N SER A 183 -12.06 10.33 13.91
CA SER A 183 -12.60 9.00 14.19
C SER A 183 -13.25 8.41 12.92
N ALA A 184 -12.95 7.16 12.60
CA ALA A 184 -13.72 6.43 11.58
C ALA A 184 -15.01 5.81 12.18
N GLY A 185 -15.15 5.84 13.51
CA GLY A 185 -16.25 5.26 14.25
C GLY A 185 -17.59 6.00 14.12
N THR A 186 -18.53 5.64 15.00
CA THR A 186 -19.91 6.17 14.98
C THR A 186 -20.02 7.60 15.55
N ASP A 187 -18.98 8.04 16.24
CA ASP A 187 -18.70 9.41 16.67
C ASP A 187 -17.80 10.15 15.67
N GLY A 188 -17.64 9.59 14.47
CA GLY A 188 -16.81 10.10 13.41
C GLY A 188 -17.47 9.95 12.05
N LEU A 189 -16.69 9.58 11.03
CA LEU A 189 -17.17 9.47 9.65
C LEU A 189 -18.30 8.45 9.47
N SER A 190 -18.26 7.30 10.16
CA SER A 190 -19.31 6.28 10.09
C SER A 190 -20.60 6.66 10.84
N GLY A 191 -20.58 7.78 11.57
CA GLY A 191 -21.78 8.36 12.14
C GLY A 191 -22.69 9.03 11.11
N PHE A 192 -22.15 9.37 9.93
CA PHE A 192 -22.88 9.98 8.82
C PHE A 192 -23.38 8.93 7.82
N LEU A 193 -24.58 9.13 7.31
CA LEU A 193 -25.11 8.35 6.18
C LEU A 193 -24.45 8.80 4.87
N ASN A 194 -24.09 7.85 4.01
CA ASN A 194 -23.41 8.14 2.73
C ASN A 194 -24.28 8.99 1.77
N ASP A 195 -25.59 8.76 1.76
CA ASP A 195 -26.56 9.49 0.91
C ASP A 195 -27.52 10.35 1.76
N GLY A 196 -27.14 10.65 3.01
CA GLY A 196 -27.94 11.43 3.95
C GLY A 196 -27.82 12.95 3.75
N GLY A 197 -28.62 13.71 4.48
CA GLY A 197 -28.59 15.18 4.46
C GLY A 197 -27.24 15.79 4.87
N TRP A 198 -26.38 15.01 5.53
CA TRP A 198 -25.05 15.41 5.99
C TRP A 198 -23.89 14.81 5.17
N ALA A 199 -24.17 14.15 4.04
CA ALA A 199 -23.14 13.53 3.21
C ALA A 199 -22.01 14.51 2.81
N GLY A 200 -22.35 15.76 2.50
CA GLY A 200 -21.36 16.80 2.20
C GLY A 200 -20.41 17.11 3.37
N HIS A 201 -20.91 17.08 4.62
CA HIS A 201 -20.06 17.27 5.79
C HIS A 201 -19.12 16.09 5.99
N ARG A 202 -19.62 14.85 5.82
CA ARG A 202 -18.80 13.64 5.86
C ARG A 202 -17.63 13.72 4.88
N GLU A 203 -17.89 14.13 3.63
CA GLU A 203 -16.84 14.25 2.62
C GLU A 203 -15.82 15.34 2.95
N GLU A 204 -16.27 16.51 3.39
CA GLU A 204 -15.36 17.60 3.73
C GLU A 204 -14.51 17.30 4.97
N ILE A 205 -15.07 16.65 5.99
CA ILE A 205 -14.31 16.19 7.17
C ILE A 205 -13.27 15.15 6.75
N ALA A 206 -13.63 14.23 5.85
CA ALA A 206 -12.68 13.27 5.30
C ALA A 206 -11.56 13.94 4.51
N ARG A 207 -11.86 14.94 3.66
CA ARG A 207 -10.84 15.70 2.91
C ARG A 207 -9.94 16.52 3.83
N PHE A 208 -10.50 17.08 4.91
CA PHE A 208 -9.76 17.84 5.90
C PHE A 208 -8.80 16.98 6.73
N SER A 209 -9.16 15.72 6.96
CA SER A 209 -8.37 14.78 7.76
C SER A 209 -7.30 14.08 6.93
N ARG A 210 -6.09 13.96 7.47
CA ARG A 210 -4.96 13.24 6.85
C ARG A 210 -4.84 11.81 7.34
N MET A 211 -5.35 11.51 8.54
CA MET A 211 -5.36 10.17 9.13
C MET A 211 -6.73 9.83 9.72
N LEU A 212 -6.91 8.57 10.08
CA LEU A 212 -8.13 8.08 10.70
C LEU A 212 -7.82 7.31 11.97
N PHE A 213 -8.57 7.57 13.04
CA PHE A 213 -8.58 6.70 14.20
C PHE A 213 -9.54 5.53 13.96
N SER A 214 -8.99 4.34 13.73
CA SER A 214 -9.75 3.11 13.53
C SER A 214 -8.88 1.87 13.74
N GLY A 215 -9.32 0.99 14.63
CA GLY A 215 -8.76 -0.37 14.74
C GLY A 215 -9.43 -1.41 13.82
N ARG A 216 -10.44 -1.02 13.02
CA ARG A 216 -11.28 -1.97 12.28
C ARG A 216 -10.62 -2.35 10.94
N PRO A 217 -10.39 -3.66 10.66
CA PRO A 217 -9.77 -4.10 9.42
C PRO A 217 -10.51 -3.62 8.16
N GLY A 218 -11.84 -3.69 8.15
CA GLY A 218 -12.63 -3.26 7.00
C GLY A 218 -12.54 -1.76 6.68
N GLU A 219 -12.33 -0.90 7.69
CA GLU A 219 -12.07 0.53 7.44
C GLU A 219 -10.67 0.71 6.83
N ARG A 220 -9.66 0.03 7.39
CA ARG A 220 -8.31 0.06 6.83
C ARG A 220 -8.30 -0.39 5.37
N ASP A 221 -8.94 -1.51 5.06
CA ASP A 221 -8.97 -2.04 3.68
C ASP A 221 -9.74 -1.12 2.72
N PHE A 222 -10.80 -0.44 3.19
CA PHE A 222 -11.46 0.61 2.42
C PHE A 222 -10.50 1.77 2.13
N TRP A 223 -9.84 2.34 3.14
CA TRP A 223 -8.96 3.50 2.97
C TRP A 223 -7.63 3.21 2.27
N LEU A 224 -7.30 1.92 2.09
CA LEU A 224 -6.22 1.43 1.24
C LEU A 224 -6.69 1.02 -0.18
N GLY A 225 -7.99 1.06 -0.47
CA GLY A 225 -8.55 0.67 -1.77
C GLY A 225 -8.45 -0.82 -2.07
N LYS A 226 -8.43 -1.66 -1.02
CA LYS A 226 -8.23 -3.12 -1.12
C LYS A 226 -9.52 -3.93 -1.09
N ARG A 227 -10.64 -3.31 -0.70
CA ARG A 227 -11.92 -4.01 -0.57
C ARG A 227 -12.62 -4.21 -1.91
N SER A 228 -12.68 -3.17 -2.76
CA SER A 228 -13.28 -3.22 -4.08
C SER A 228 -12.60 -2.25 -5.06
N PRO A 229 -12.53 -2.55 -6.37
CA PRO A 229 -12.08 -1.60 -7.38
C PRO A 229 -12.87 -0.27 -7.37
N ASP A 230 -14.16 -0.31 -7.01
CA ASP A 230 -15.02 0.88 -6.95
C ASP A 230 -14.62 1.85 -5.82
N ASP A 231 -13.91 1.36 -4.78
CA ASP A 231 -13.49 2.19 -3.66
C ASP A 231 -12.48 3.25 -4.09
N LEU A 232 -11.69 3.01 -5.15
CA LEU A 232 -10.67 3.96 -5.61
C LEU A 232 -11.26 5.31 -6.01
N GLU A 233 -12.42 5.33 -6.66
CA GLU A 233 -13.10 6.58 -7.03
C GLU A 233 -13.69 7.28 -5.80
N ALA A 234 -14.23 6.51 -4.85
CA ALA A 234 -14.72 7.06 -3.59
C ALA A 234 -13.57 7.68 -2.76
N ILE A 235 -12.45 6.97 -2.64
CA ILE A 235 -11.24 7.43 -1.90
C ILE A 235 -10.69 8.69 -2.54
N LYS A 236 -10.56 8.75 -3.88
CA LYS A 236 -10.17 9.98 -4.59
C LYS A 236 -11.08 11.14 -4.24
N ARG A 237 -12.40 10.93 -4.25
CA ARG A 237 -13.40 11.94 -3.87
C ARG A 237 -13.25 12.39 -2.41
N LEU A 238 -12.84 11.51 -1.52
CA LEU A 238 -12.65 11.75 -0.08
C LEU A 238 -11.26 12.29 0.29
N GLY A 239 -10.42 12.63 -0.69
CA GLY A 239 -9.12 13.25 -0.48
C GLY A 239 -7.94 12.27 -0.43
N GLY A 240 -8.08 11.08 -1.00
CA GLY A 240 -7.01 10.10 -1.18
C GLY A 240 -6.91 9.05 -0.07
N PHE A 241 -5.96 8.14 -0.22
CA PHE A 241 -5.65 7.09 0.76
C PHE A 241 -5.31 7.71 2.12
N LYS A 242 -5.67 7.01 3.21
CA LYS A 242 -5.42 7.48 4.58
C LYS A 242 -4.93 6.33 5.46
N PRO A 243 -3.89 6.54 6.28
CA PRO A 243 -3.51 5.56 7.28
C PRO A 243 -4.59 5.49 8.38
N CYS A 244 -4.93 4.26 8.79
CA CYS A 244 -5.75 4.00 9.97
C CYS A 244 -4.84 3.76 11.17
N ILE A 245 -4.68 4.79 11.99
CA ILE A 245 -3.98 4.72 13.28
C ILE A 245 -4.95 4.34 14.39
N HIS A 246 -4.43 3.90 15.54
CA HIS A 246 -5.26 3.50 16.66
C HIS A 246 -4.60 3.79 18.01
N GLY A 247 -5.37 3.61 19.08
CA GLY A 247 -4.96 3.74 20.46
C GLY A 247 -6.02 3.11 21.36
N SER A 248 -5.73 2.99 22.64
CA SER A 248 -6.61 2.29 23.59
C SER A 248 -7.88 3.06 23.97
N ASP A 249 -7.94 4.37 23.69
CA ASP A 249 -9.01 5.28 24.13
C ASP A 249 -9.25 5.18 25.64
N ALA A 250 -8.14 5.02 26.38
CA ALA A 250 -8.18 4.67 27.80
C ALA A 250 -8.62 5.86 28.65
N HIS A 251 -9.62 5.61 29.50
CA HIS A 251 -10.14 6.54 30.51
C HIS A 251 -9.91 6.06 31.95
N ASP A 252 -9.34 4.87 32.10
CA ASP A 252 -8.98 4.25 33.38
C ASP A 252 -7.70 3.41 33.22
N ILE A 253 -7.12 2.99 34.35
CA ILE A 253 -5.87 2.21 34.38
C ILE A 253 -6.03 0.83 33.75
N ALA A 254 -7.21 0.21 33.83
CA ALA A 254 -7.42 -1.15 33.35
C ALA A 254 -7.34 -1.25 31.82
N HIS A 255 -7.75 -0.20 31.10
CA HIS A 255 -7.74 -0.11 29.65
C HIS A 255 -6.48 0.57 29.08
N LEU A 256 -5.62 1.15 29.92
CA LEU A 256 -4.41 1.83 29.48
C LEU A 256 -3.49 0.88 28.68
N PHE A 257 -3.20 1.23 27.42
CA PHE A 257 -2.49 0.38 26.46
C PHE A 257 -3.17 -0.98 26.22
N ARG A 258 -4.49 -1.07 26.31
CA ARG A 258 -5.24 -2.30 26.05
C ARG A 258 -6.47 -2.01 25.16
N PRO A 259 -6.27 -1.70 23.87
CA PRO A 259 -7.37 -1.58 22.92
C PRO A 259 -8.15 -2.91 22.82
N ASP A 260 -9.43 -2.80 22.47
CA ASP A 260 -10.30 -3.95 22.24
C ASP A 260 -9.71 -4.93 21.22
N GLU A 261 -9.91 -6.24 21.47
CA GLU A 261 -9.49 -7.33 20.59
C GLU A 261 -7.97 -7.35 20.29
N ASP A 262 -7.14 -6.85 21.20
CA ASP A 262 -5.68 -6.74 21.03
C ASP A 262 -5.28 -6.04 19.72
N ARG A 263 -6.08 -5.04 19.31
CA ARG A 263 -5.85 -4.22 18.12
C ARG A 263 -4.75 -3.19 18.38
N PHE A 264 -3.56 -3.65 18.72
CA PHE A 264 -2.42 -2.76 18.95
C PHE A 264 -2.01 -2.06 17.65
N CYS A 265 -1.65 -0.78 17.75
CA CYS A 265 -1.15 -0.02 16.61
C CYS A 265 0.37 -0.19 16.51
N TRP A 266 0.80 -0.87 15.46
CA TRP A 266 2.20 -1.05 15.10
C TRP A 266 2.55 -0.08 13.99
N ILE A 267 3.58 0.72 14.21
CA ILE A 267 4.06 1.70 13.24
C ILE A 267 5.51 1.38 12.89
N LYS A 268 5.80 1.27 11.58
CA LYS A 268 7.14 1.08 11.03
C LYS A 268 7.79 2.44 10.73
N ALA A 269 8.36 3.05 11.76
CA ALA A 269 9.06 4.32 11.66
C ALA A 269 9.99 4.53 12.87
N ASP A 270 10.87 5.51 12.74
CA ASP A 270 11.56 6.09 13.90
C ASP A 270 10.53 6.74 14.82
N THR A 271 10.79 6.74 16.13
CA THR A 271 9.89 7.26 17.18
C THR A 271 9.93 8.78 17.25
N THR A 272 9.67 9.43 16.10
CA THR A 272 9.67 10.88 15.89
C THR A 272 8.37 11.31 15.22
N PHE A 273 8.05 12.61 15.27
CA PHE A 273 6.88 13.12 14.57
C PHE A 273 7.04 13.05 13.04
N GLU A 274 8.25 13.17 12.51
CA GLU A 274 8.53 12.90 11.09
C GLU A 274 8.28 11.45 10.72
N GLY A 275 8.62 10.50 11.61
CA GLY A 275 8.25 9.10 11.48
C GLY A 275 6.73 8.93 11.34
N LEU A 276 5.94 9.66 12.13
CA LEU A 276 4.48 9.69 12.02
C LEU A 276 4.00 10.28 10.68
N ARG A 277 4.65 11.33 10.16
CA ARG A 277 4.30 11.92 8.86
C ARG A 277 4.48 10.94 7.70
N GLN A 278 5.45 10.03 7.77
CA GLN A 278 5.71 9.05 6.71
C GLN A 278 4.49 8.14 6.44
N LEU A 279 3.63 7.91 7.44
CA LEU A 279 2.42 7.10 7.27
C LEU A 279 1.44 7.67 6.23
N ILE A 280 1.47 8.98 6.00
CA ILE A 280 0.60 9.63 5.01
C ILE A 280 1.00 9.22 3.59
N TYR A 281 2.28 8.92 3.36
CA TYR A 281 2.82 8.55 2.06
C TYR A 281 2.75 7.04 1.82
N GLU A 282 2.97 6.24 2.86
CA GLU A 282 3.05 4.77 2.80
C GLU A 282 2.11 4.12 3.83
N PRO A 283 0.78 4.36 3.75
CA PRO A 283 -0.17 3.94 4.79
C PRO A 283 -0.31 2.43 4.93
N GLU A 284 -0.10 1.67 3.85
CA GLU A 284 -0.16 0.22 3.85
C GLU A 284 1.04 -0.41 4.55
N ASP A 285 2.25 0.02 4.18
CA ASP A 285 3.51 -0.61 4.56
C ASP A 285 3.99 -0.21 5.97
N ARG A 286 3.44 0.89 6.50
CA ARG A 286 3.88 1.48 7.77
C ARG A 286 2.90 1.34 8.92
N VAL A 287 1.65 0.94 8.67
CA VAL A 287 0.64 0.81 9.72
C VAL A 287 0.01 -0.57 9.71
N TYR A 288 0.13 -1.23 10.84
CA TYR A 288 -0.51 -2.51 11.10
C TYR A 288 -1.29 -2.45 12.40
N ILE A 289 -2.50 -3.00 12.39
CA ILE A 289 -3.36 -3.11 13.56
C ILE A 289 -3.56 -4.59 13.88
N GLY A 290 -3.14 -5.02 15.06
CA GLY A 290 -3.29 -6.40 15.51
C GLY A 290 -2.37 -6.76 16.66
N PRO A 291 -2.41 -8.02 17.13
CA PRO A 291 -1.70 -8.45 18.34
C PRO A 291 -0.18 -8.45 18.17
N THR A 292 0.33 -8.73 16.96
CA THR A 292 1.77 -8.79 16.65
C THR A 292 2.04 -8.14 15.29
N PRO A 293 3.19 -7.46 15.11
CA PRO A 293 3.50 -6.83 13.83
C PRO A 293 3.77 -7.90 12.76
N PRO A 294 3.61 -7.56 11.46
CA PRO A 294 3.84 -8.53 10.40
C PRO A 294 5.33 -8.87 10.29
N VAL A 295 5.63 -10.17 10.41
CA VAL A 295 6.94 -10.74 10.06
C VAL A 295 6.86 -11.23 8.61
N LEU A 296 7.51 -10.51 7.70
CA LEU A 296 7.40 -10.75 6.25
C LEU A 296 8.56 -11.59 5.68
N TYR A 297 9.47 -12.05 6.53
CA TYR A 297 10.69 -12.73 6.12
C TYR A 297 11.10 -13.79 7.14
N ASP A 298 11.78 -14.82 6.65
CA ASP A 298 12.44 -15.83 7.47
C ASP A 298 13.66 -15.21 8.15
N GLU A 299 13.66 -15.11 9.49
CA GLU A 299 14.71 -14.43 10.24
C GLU A 299 16.09 -15.08 10.07
N ALA A 300 16.13 -16.39 9.83
CA ALA A 300 17.36 -17.11 9.51
C ALA A 300 18.04 -16.64 8.21
N ARG A 301 17.30 -15.91 7.35
CA ARG A 301 17.81 -15.38 6.07
C ARG A 301 18.10 -13.88 6.10
N VAL A 302 18.02 -13.24 7.26
CA VAL A 302 18.22 -11.80 7.40
C VAL A 302 19.52 -11.51 8.13
N ILE A 303 20.42 -10.77 7.50
CA ILE A 303 21.60 -10.22 8.18
C ILE A 303 21.17 -8.96 8.94
N ARG A 304 21.29 -8.97 10.26
CA ARG A 304 20.95 -7.87 11.18
C ARG A 304 22.11 -6.95 11.49
N ALA A 305 23.33 -7.45 11.48
CA ALA A 305 24.51 -6.61 11.66
C ALA A 305 25.74 -7.21 10.99
N ILE A 306 26.66 -6.34 10.60
CA ILE A 306 28.01 -6.69 10.14
C ILE A 306 29.00 -6.09 11.12
N THR A 307 29.81 -6.92 11.75
CA THR A 307 30.91 -6.49 12.62
C THR A 307 32.23 -6.69 11.88
N LEU A 308 32.99 -5.60 11.74
CA LEU A 308 34.34 -5.61 11.18
C LEU A 308 35.34 -5.40 12.32
N SER A 309 36.37 -6.24 12.39
CA SER A 309 37.43 -6.10 13.39
C SER A 309 38.80 -6.53 12.86
N ASN A 310 39.88 -6.04 13.47
CA ASN A 310 41.28 -6.40 13.15
C ASN A 310 41.67 -6.08 11.70
N SER A 311 41.24 -4.95 11.16
CA SER A 311 41.42 -4.58 9.74
C SER A 311 42.77 -3.90 9.40
N ASP A 312 43.70 -3.79 10.36
CA ASP A 312 44.97 -3.05 10.24
C ASP A 312 44.78 -1.61 9.71
N GLY A 313 43.71 -0.93 10.14
CA GLY A 313 43.41 0.46 9.80
C GLY A 313 42.70 0.67 8.46
N TRP A 314 42.30 -0.39 7.76
CA TRP A 314 41.46 -0.29 6.55
C TRP A 314 39.99 0.03 6.87
N PHE A 315 39.50 -0.48 7.99
CA PHE A 315 38.16 -0.27 8.52
C PHE A 315 38.22 0.02 10.02
N ASP A 316 37.36 0.89 10.53
CA ASP A 316 37.22 1.00 11.98
C ASP A 316 36.71 -0.33 12.56
N ASP A 317 37.08 -0.64 13.80
CA ASP A 317 36.42 -1.72 14.55
C ASP A 317 34.99 -1.26 14.85
N ILE A 318 34.04 -1.74 14.03
CA ILE A 318 32.69 -1.19 13.96
C ILE A 318 31.64 -2.29 13.77
N GLU A 319 30.51 -2.11 14.46
CA GLU A 319 29.29 -2.85 14.18
C GLU A 319 28.35 -1.95 13.35
N ILE A 320 27.91 -2.48 12.21
CA ILE A 320 27.01 -1.82 11.27
C ILE A 320 25.65 -2.54 11.37
N PRO A 321 24.67 -1.98 12.09
CA PRO A 321 23.32 -2.54 12.13
C PRO A 321 22.64 -2.37 10.78
N LEU A 322 21.89 -3.38 10.37
CA LEU A 322 21.16 -3.45 9.11
C LEU A 322 19.65 -3.59 9.36
N ASN A 323 18.86 -2.98 8.49
CA ASN A 323 17.42 -3.22 8.44
C ASN A 323 17.12 -4.54 7.75
N ALA A 324 15.99 -5.14 8.09
CA ALA A 324 15.46 -6.23 7.31
C ALA A 324 14.95 -5.75 5.94
N ALA A 325 14.98 -6.66 4.96
CA ALA A 325 14.67 -6.42 3.56
C ALA A 325 15.73 -5.57 2.84
N LEU A 326 15.36 -4.42 2.26
CA LEU A 326 16.24 -3.65 1.37
C LEU A 326 17.15 -2.72 2.16
N VAL A 327 18.46 -2.92 2.03
CA VAL A 327 19.50 -2.02 2.54
C VAL A 327 20.23 -1.38 1.36
N SER A 328 20.34 -0.05 1.38
CA SER A 328 21.10 0.71 0.38
C SER A 328 22.37 1.28 1.00
N ILE A 329 23.54 0.97 0.42
CA ILE A 329 24.84 1.48 0.86
C ILE A 329 25.25 2.65 -0.04
N ILE A 330 25.23 3.88 0.49
CA ILE A 330 25.48 5.12 -0.25
C ILE A 330 26.79 5.76 0.24
N GLY A 331 27.57 6.32 -0.68
CA GLY A 331 28.84 6.97 -0.36
C GLY A 331 29.63 7.37 -1.59
N GLN A 332 30.64 8.23 -1.41
CA GLN A 332 31.48 8.73 -2.51
C GLN A 332 32.30 7.61 -3.19
N LYS A 333 32.83 7.87 -4.38
CA LYS A 333 33.71 6.91 -5.06
C LYS A 333 34.94 6.61 -4.17
N GLY A 334 35.23 5.33 -3.97
CA GLY A 334 36.34 4.90 -3.11
C GLY A 334 36.02 4.75 -1.63
N SER A 335 34.78 5.03 -1.19
CA SER A 335 34.37 4.95 0.23
C SER A 335 34.18 3.53 0.79
N GLY A 336 34.68 2.49 0.12
CA GLY A 336 34.58 1.10 0.61
C GLY A 336 33.24 0.38 0.42
N LYS A 337 32.26 0.92 -0.32
CA LYS A 337 30.93 0.27 -0.53
C LYS A 337 31.03 -1.17 -1.07
N SER A 338 31.72 -1.33 -2.20
CA SER A 338 31.91 -2.65 -2.81
C SER A 338 32.70 -3.56 -1.88
N ALA A 339 33.71 -3.02 -1.19
CA ALA A 339 34.48 -3.78 -0.21
C ALA A 339 33.60 -4.35 0.91
N LEU A 340 32.70 -3.54 1.48
CA LEU A 340 31.74 -4.00 2.49
C LEU A 340 30.84 -5.11 1.95
N ALA A 341 30.34 -4.97 0.72
CA ALA A 341 29.51 -6.00 0.09
C ALA A 341 30.28 -7.32 -0.17
N GLU A 342 31.53 -7.22 -0.64
CA GLU A 342 32.41 -8.39 -0.85
C GLU A 342 32.75 -9.10 0.46
N LEU A 343 33.07 -8.34 1.53
CA LEU A 343 33.35 -8.87 2.87
C LEU A 343 32.13 -9.58 3.47
N THR A 344 30.95 -8.96 3.34
CA THR A 344 29.67 -9.55 3.78
C THR A 344 29.38 -10.85 3.03
N ALA A 345 29.56 -10.86 1.71
CA ALA A 345 29.40 -12.07 0.90
C ALA A 345 30.37 -13.18 1.30
N CYS A 346 31.61 -12.84 1.65
CA CYS A 346 32.61 -13.78 2.11
C CYS A 346 32.23 -14.41 3.46
N ALA A 347 31.79 -13.59 4.43
CA ALA A 347 31.34 -14.05 5.73
C ALA A 347 30.03 -14.87 5.66
N ALA A 348 29.23 -14.65 4.62
CA ALA A 348 28.02 -15.43 4.35
C ALA A 348 28.25 -16.66 3.45
N GLY A 349 29.50 -16.98 3.10
CA GLY A 349 29.81 -18.15 2.27
C GLY A 349 29.45 -18.04 0.79
N SER A 350 29.03 -16.87 0.33
CA SER A 350 28.56 -16.62 -1.05
C SER A 350 29.66 -16.14 -1.99
N TRP A 351 30.89 -16.00 -1.48
CA TRP A 351 31.98 -15.42 -2.24
C TRP A 351 32.59 -16.44 -3.22
N ALA A 352 32.13 -16.42 -4.47
CA ALA A 352 32.64 -17.28 -5.54
C ALA A 352 33.54 -16.57 -6.57
N SER A 353 33.81 -15.27 -6.41
CA SER A 353 34.39 -14.49 -7.52
C SER A 353 35.92 -14.62 -7.61
N ASN A 354 36.38 -15.42 -8.59
CA ASN A 354 37.75 -15.43 -9.10
C ASN A 354 38.05 -14.22 -10.01
N GLU A 355 37.29 -13.14 -9.90
CA GLU A 355 37.34 -12.00 -10.80
C GLU A 355 38.57 -11.11 -10.56
N SER A 356 39.20 -10.65 -11.65
CA SER A 356 40.39 -9.80 -11.61
C SER A 356 40.18 -8.39 -11.02
N GLY A 357 38.92 -7.98 -10.82
CA GLY A 357 38.54 -6.64 -10.33
C GLY A 357 38.13 -6.58 -8.86
N SER A 358 38.04 -7.72 -8.16
CA SER A 358 37.60 -7.80 -6.77
C SER A 358 38.51 -6.99 -5.83
N PHE A 359 37.89 -6.31 -4.87
CA PHE A 359 38.60 -5.69 -3.74
C PHE A 359 39.36 -6.74 -2.91
N MET A 360 38.68 -7.82 -2.51
CA MET A 360 39.25 -8.92 -1.73
C MET A 360 40.50 -9.52 -2.38
N ARG A 361 40.52 -9.64 -3.72
CA ARG A 361 41.71 -10.15 -4.44
C ARG A 361 42.88 -9.16 -4.45
N ARG A 362 42.60 -7.85 -4.53
CA ARG A 362 43.64 -6.80 -4.60
C ARG A 362 44.21 -6.47 -3.23
N ALA A 363 43.37 -6.44 -2.20
CA ALA A 363 43.71 -6.04 -0.85
C ALA A 363 43.90 -7.23 0.10
N GLY A 364 43.60 -8.47 -0.31
CA GLY A 364 43.58 -9.64 0.58
C GLY A 364 44.87 -9.89 1.36
N ALA A 365 46.04 -9.59 0.78
CA ALA A 365 47.31 -9.70 1.49
C ALA A 365 47.45 -8.69 2.65
N HIS A 366 46.79 -7.54 2.56
CA HIS A 366 46.76 -6.51 3.60
C HIS A 366 45.60 -6.68 4.58
N LEU A 367 44.65 -7.57 4.29
CA LEU A 367 43.48 -7.84 5.12
C LEU A 367 43.63 -9.16 5.88
N GLN A 368 44.78 -9.85 5.81
CA GLN A 368 45.00 -11.11 6.51
C GLN A 368 44.79 -10.95 8.01
N GLY A 369 43.92 -11.79 8.58
CA GLY A 369 43.57 -11.74 10.01
C GLY A 369 42.44 -10.77 10.36
N MET A 370 41.92 -10.01 9.39
CA MET A 370 40.66 -9.28 9.56
C MET A 370 39.54 -10.26 9.83
N LYS A 371 38.70 -9.97 10.83
CA LYS A 371 37.54 -10.78 11.17
C LYS A 371 36.27 -10.05 10.74
N VAL A 372 35.43 -10.74 9.98
CA VAL A 372 34.09 -10.29 9.60
C VAL A 372 33.09 -11.22 10.27
N GLU A 373 32.18 -10.66 11.05
CA GLU A 373 31.13 -11.39 11.75
C GLU A 373 29.75 -10.86 11.33
N LEU A 374 28.83 -11.77 11.02
CA LEU A 374 27.44 -11.48 10.69
C LEU A 374 26.57 -11.91 11.86
N LEU A 375 25.68 -11.02 12.29
CA LEU A 375 24.57 -11.36 13.17
C LEU A 375 23.33 -11.61 12.29
N TRP A 376 22.73 -12.79 12.41
CA TRP A 376 21.51 -13.17 11.69
C TRP A 376 20.25 -12.80 12.48
N GLY A 377 19.11 -12.78 11.80
CA GLY A 377 17.83 -12.34 12.36
C GLY A 377 17.32 -13.23 13.49
N ASP A 378 17.64 -14.51 13.44
CA ASP A 378 17.34 -15.51 14.46
C ASP A 378 18.33 -15.49 15.65
N GLY A 379 19.33 -14.61 15.59
CA GLY A 379 20.36 -14.46 16.61
C GLY A 379 21.60 -15.32 16.40
N GLU A 380 21.65 -16.15 15.34
CA GLU A 380 22.87 -16.88 14.98
C GLU A 380 23.99 -15.91 14.60
N ARG A 381 25.25 -16.32 14.80
CA ARG A 381 26.43 -15.57 14.38
C ARG A 381 27.31 -16.44 13.49
N SER A 382 27.61 -15.96 12.29
CA SER A 382 28.65 -16.53 11.44
C SER A 382 29.85 -15.59 11.39
N ALA A 383 31.07 -16.14 11.40
CA ALA A 383 32.28 -15.34 11.32
C ALA A 383 33.31 -15.99 10.42
N VAL A 384 34.08 -15.17 9.70
CA VAL A 384 35.20 -15.62 8.87
C VAL A 384 36.41 -14.74 9.12
N GLY A 385 37.58 -15.37 9.21
CA GLY A 385 38.87 -14.69 9.10
C GLY A 385 39.25 -14.55 7.63
N ILE A 386 39.64 -13.36 7.20
CA ILE A 386 40.09 -13.15 5.82
C ILE A 386 41.40 -13.93 5.60
N GLY A 387 41.31 -14.99 4.77
CA GLY A 387 42.38 -15.95 4.53
C GLY A 387 42.02 -17.40 4.90
N ASP A 388 40.94 -17.60 5.64
CA ASP A 388 40.39 -18.91 5.98
C ASP A 388 39.42 -19.40 4.89
N ASP A 389 39.08 -20.70 4.93
CA ASP A 389 38.04 -21.27 4.05
C ASP A 389 36.67 -20.67 4.44
N PRO A 390 35.90 -20.12 3.48
CA PRO A 390 34.61 -19.54 3.77
C PRO A 390 33.59 -20.61 4.19
N PRO A 391 32.56 -20.25 4.97
CA PRO A 391 31.44 -21.15 5.25
C PRO A 391 30.74 -21.58 3.95
N ASP A 392 30.16 -22.78 3.88
CA ASP A 392 29.39 -23.27 2.71
C ASP A 392 27.91 -23.45 3.08
N ASP A 393 27.27 -22.36 3.52
CA ASP A 393 25.87 -22.39 3.98
C ASP A 393 24.85 -22.01 2.89
N GLY A 394 25.28 -21.44 1.77
CA GLY A 394 24.42 -21.18 0.60
C GLY A 394 23.24 -20.21 0.80
N HIS A 395 23.10 -19.58 1.97
CA HIS A 395 21.94 -18.72 2.31
C HIS A 395 21.95 -17.35 1.63
N VAL A 396 23.13 -16.88 1.20
CA VAL A 396 23.30 -15.57 0.56
C VAL A 396 23.71 -15.76 -0.88
N ARG A 397 23.21 -14.89 -1.75
CA ARG A 397 23.65 -14.78 -3.15
C ARG A 397 24.26 -13.41 -3.40
N TYR A 398 25.56 -13.39 -3.64
CA TYR A 398 26.27 -12.17 -4.00
C TYR A 398 26.32 -11.97 -5.51
N LEU A 399 25.95 -10.78 -5.97
CA LEU A 399 26.02 -10.36 -7.36
C LEU A 399 27.12 -9.30 -7.50
N SER A 400 28.21 -9.63 -8.19
CA SER A 400 29.33 -8.70 -8.39
C SER A 400 28.93 -7.54 -9.31
N GLN A 401 29.59 -6.39 -9.16
CA GLN A 401 29.36 -5.25 -10.06
C GLN A 401 29.59 -5.62 -11.52
N LYS A 402 30.68 -6.34 -11.84
CA LYS A 402 30.98 -6.78 -13.20
C LYS A 402 29.96 -7.80 -13.72
N PHE A 403 29.45 -8.68 -12.86
CA PHE A 403 28.38 -9.60 -13.21
C PHE A 403 27.13 -8.83 -13.65
N VAL A 404 26.71 -7.83 -12.88
CA VAL A 404 25.58 -6.95 -13.26
C VAL A 404 25.89 -6.15 -14.52
N GLU A 405 27.09 -5.58 -14.66
CA GLU A 405 27.49 -4.85 -15.88
C GLU A 405 27.49 -5.74 -17.13
N ARG A 406 27.90 -7.01 -17.01
CA ARG A 406 27.84 -7.99 -18.10
C ARG A 406 26.39 -8.30 -18.48
N LEU A 407 25.54 -8.58 -17.49
CA LEU A 407 24.11 -8.82 -17.68
C LEU A 407 23.38 -7.63 -18.31
N CYS A 408 23.89 -6.41 -18.11
CA CYS A 408 23.32 -5.18 -18.65
C CYS A 408 24.07 -4.63 -19.88
N SER A 409 25.07 -5.34 -20.42
CA SER A 409 25.83 -4.88 -21.59
C SER A 409 25.04 -4.99 -22.90
N ASP A 410 25.23 -4.03 -23.81
CA ASP A 410 24.38 -3.78 -25.00
C ASP A 410 24.35 -4.90 -26.07
N ASP A 411 25.11 -5.98 -25.89
CA ASP A 411 25.06 -7.15 -26.77
C ASP A 411 23.89 -8.06 -26.36
N HIS A 412 22.71 -7.76 -26.92
CA HIS A 412 21.40 -8.37 -26.66
C HIS A 412 20.81 -8.05 -25.27
N ILE A 413 20.07 -6.94 -25.20
CA ILE A 413 19.03 -6.77 -24.19
C ILE A 413 18.16 -8.04 -24.18
N GLY A 414 18.21 -8.85 -23.12
CA GLY A 414 17.24 -9.91 -22.90
C GLY A 414 17.80 -11.14 -22.21
N ASP A 415 18.49 -12.02 -22.93
CA ASP A 415 18.43 -13.45 -22.61
C ASP A 415 19.20 -13.88 -21.35
N GLU A 416 20.41 -13.38 -21.09
CA GLU A 416 21.19 -13.83 -19.91
C GLU A 416 20.55 -13.31 -18.61
N LEU A 417 20.16 -12.03 -18.57
CA LEU A 417 19.48 -11.44 -17.42
C LEU A 417 18.09 -12.05 -17.22
N VAL A 418 17.32 -12.24 -18.29
CA VAL A 418 15.99 -12.87 -18.22
C VAL A 418 16.12 -14.29 -17.71
N ARG A 419 17.06 -15.10 -18.22
CA ARG A 419 17.28 -16.47 -17.73
C ARG A 419 17.66 -16.51 -16.25
N GLU A 420 18.51 -15.59 -15.79
CA GLU A 420 18.87 -15.52 -14.37
C GLU A 420 17.68 -15.10 -13.50
N ILE A 421 16.88 -14.13 -13.93
CA ILE A 421 15.64 -13.73 -13.24
C ILE A 421 14.66 -14.91 -13.20
N GLU A 422 14.43 -15.57 -14.34
CA GLU A 422 13.55 -16.72 -14.47
C GLU A 422 14.01 -17.90 -13.59
N ALA A 423 15.32 -18.18 -13.54
CA ALA A 423 15.90 -19.20 -12.66
C ALA A 423 15.69 -18.86 -11.17
N VAL A 424 15.87 -17.60 -10.78
CA VAL A 424 15.58 -17.14 -9.42
C VAL A 424 14.10 -17.33 -9.12
N VAL A 425 13.19 -16.79 -9.94
CA VAL A 425 11.75 -16.91 -9.74
C VAL A 425 11.35 -18.38 -9.59
N PHE A 426 11.86 -19.26 -10.45
CA PHE A 426 11.57 -20.69 -10.39
C PHE A 426 12.06 -21.36 -9.10
N SER A 427 13.25 -20.98 -8.60
CA SER A 427 13.81 -21.54 -7.36
C SER A 427 13.01 -21.19 -6.10
N TYR A 428 12.17 -20.16 -6.16
CA TYR A 428 11.31 -19.73 -5.04
C TYR A 428 9.84 -20.20 -5.19
N LEU A 429 9.48 -20.87 -6.28
CA LEU A 429 8.15 -21.48 -6.42
C LEU A 429 8.04 -22.71 -5.52
N ASP A 430 6.87 -22.89 -4.89
CA ASP A 430 6.58 -24.14 -4.19
C ASP A 430 6.62 -25.29 -5.21
N PRO A 431 7.21 -26.46 -4.88
CA PRO A 431 7.15 -27.64 -5.73
C PRO A 431 5.74 -27.95 -6.27
N SER A 432 4.67 -27.67 -5.51
CA SER A 432 3.29 -27.83 -5.99
C SER A 432 2.92 -26.96 -7.19
N ASP A 433 3.54 -25.78 -7.29
CA ASP A 433 3.21 -24.75 -8.28
C ASP A 433 4.05 -24.89 -9.56
N THR A 434 5.08 -25.75 -9.53
CA THR A 434 6.01 -25.96 -10.65
C THR A 434 5.47 -26.86 -11.76
N LEU A 435 4.29 -27.48 -11.60
CA LEU A 435 3.73 -28.45 -12.57
C LEU A 435 4.71 -29.57 -12.99
N ASN A 436 5.62 -29.98 -12.09
CA ASN A 436 6.73 -30.91 -12.36
C ASN A 436 7.73 -30.45 -13.43
N ALA A 437 7.75 -29.16 -13.76
CA ALA A 437 8.78 -28.59 -14.62
C ALA A 437 10.16 -28.64 -13.94
N SER A 438 11.21 -28.68 -14.75
CA SER A 438 12.61 -28.65 -14.31
C SER A 438 13.24 -27.25 -14.45
N SER A 439 12.52 -26.31 -15.08
CA SER A 439 12.96 -24.94 -15.31
C SER A 439 11.76 -24.01 -15.51
N PHE A 440 11.98 -22.71 -15.36
CA PHE A 440 10.97 -21.69 -15.65
C PHE A 440 10.48 -21.76 -17.10
N ASP A 441 11.38 -22.04 -18.04
CA ASP A 441 11.05 -22.17 -19.46
C ASP A 441 10.04 -23.28 -19.73
N GLU A 442 10.25 -24.43 -19.08
CA GLU A 442 9.35 -25.59 -19.17
C GLU A 442 8.00 -25.30 -18.49
N LEU A 443 8.01 -24.69 -17.31
CA LEU A 443 6.80 -24.26 -16.61
C LEU A 443 5.99 -23.28 -17.48
N ARG A 444 6.65 -22.26 -18.03
CA ARG A 444 6.03 -21.29 -18.93
C ARG A 444 5.44 -21.97 -20.17
N ALA A 445 6.14 -22.95 -20.75
CA ALA A 445 5.63 -23.70 -21.89
C ALA A 445 4.35 -24.46 -21.53
N LEU A 446 4.33 -25.18 -20.41
CA LEU A 446 3.16 -25.93 -19.91
C LEU A 446 1.98 -24.99 -19.60
N SER A 447 2.21 -23.91 -18.86
CA SER A 447 1.15 -22.97 -18.48
C SER A 447 0.58 -22.19 -19.67
N THR A 448 1.35 -22.02 -20.75
CA THR A 448 0.90 -21.27 -21.94
C THR A 448 0.46 -22.16 -23.10
N GLU A 449 0.57 -23.49 -22.99
CA GLU A 449 0.25 -24.44 -24.06
C GLU A 449 -1.18 -24.25 -24.58
N GLY A 450 -2.17 -24.21 -23.70
CA GLY A 450 -3.58 -24.04 -24.09
C GLY A 450 -3.85 -22.71 -24.79
N ILE A 451 -3.23 -21.62 -24.32
CA ILE A 451 -3.37 -20.28 -24.93
C ILE A 451 -2.68 -20.24 -26.30
N ARG A 452 -1.50 -20.86 -26.42
CA ARG A 452 -0.77 -20.95 -27.70
C ARG A 452 -1.55 -21.77 -28.71
N ALA A 453 -2.09 -22.93 -28.32
CA ALA A 453 -2.90 -23.78 -29.19
C ALA A 453 -4.15 -23.05 -29.70
N GLU A 454 -4.85 -22.32 -28.83
CA GLU A 454 -6.02 -21.51 -29.26
C GLU A 454 -5.59 -20.33 -30.16
N GLY A 455 -4.46 -19.68 -29.86
CA GLY A 455 -3.90 -18.63 -30.70
C GLY A 455 -3.51 -19.12 -32.10
N ASP A 456 -2.97 -20.34 -32.21
CA ASP A 456 -2.64 -20.98 -33.48
C ASP A 456 -3.91 -21.34 -34.25
N ARG A 457 -4.92 -21.91 -33.58
CA ARG A 457 -6.24 -22.19 -34.16
C ARG A 457 -6.92 -20.94 -34.71
N LEU A 458 -6.91 -19.84 -33.95
CA LEU A 458 -7.47 -18.56 -34.40
C LEU A 458 -6.71 -18.01 -35.61
N ARG A 459 -5.38 -18.15 -35.65
CA ARG A 459 -4.58 -17.75 -36.82
C ARG A 459 -4.93 -18.58 -38.06
N GLU A 460 -5.11 -19.90 -37.91
CA GLU A 460 -5.56 -20.77 -39.00
C GLU A 460 -6.97 -20.38 -39.48
N GLU A 461 -7.88 -20.07 -38.56
CA GLU A 461 -9.24 -19.62 -38.88
C GLU A 461 -9.24 -18.29 -39.63
N ILE A 462 -8.43 -17.31 -39.20
CA ILE A 462 -8.24 -16.04 -39.91
C ILE A 462 -7.71 -16.28 -41.32
N GLN A 463 -6.70 -17.14 -41.48
CA GLN A 463 -6.16 -17.49 -42.79
C GLN A 463 -7.21 -18.13 -43.69
N ARG A 464 -8.02 -19.06 -43.15
CA ARG A 464 -9.12 -19.71 -43.88
C ARG A 464 -10.17 -18.70 -44.34
N LEU A 465 -10.65 -17.85 -43.42
CA LEU A 465 -11.65 -16.82 -43.72
C LEU A 465 -11.12 -15.81 -44.74
N THR A 466 -9.85 -15.43 -44.66
CA THR A 466 -9.21 -14.54 -45.64
C THR A 466 -9.17 -15.19 -47.03
N ALA A 467 -8.84 -16.47 -47.12
CA ALA A 467 -8.85 -17.20 -48.39
C ALA A 467 -10.27 -17.33 -48.98
N GLU A 468 -11.26 -17.61 -48.14
CA GLU A 468 -12.68 -17.68 -48.54
C GLU A 468 -13.19 -16.33 -49.05
N GLU A 469 -12.85 -15.24 -48.36
CA GLU A 469 -13.22 -13.88 -48.76
C GLU A 469 -12.64 -13.51 -50.14
N CYS A 470 -11.37 -13.82 -50.38
CA CYS A 470 -10.74 -13.67 -51.68
C CYS A 470 -11.47 -14.47 -52.78
N ALA A 471 -11.81 -15.74 -52.52
CA ALA A 471 -12.51 -16.58 -53.49
C ALA A 471 -13.93 -16.06 -53.79
N LEU A 472 -14.66 -15.57 -52.79
CA LEU A 472 -15.97 -14.97 -52.95
C LEU A 472 -15.89 -13.67 -53.77
N ARG A 473 -14.89 -12.82 -53.52
CA ARG A 473 -14.63 -11.61 -54.33
C ARG A 473 -14.35 -11.96 -55.80
N ASP A 474 -13.52 -12.96 -56.05
CA ASP A 474 -13.21 -13.42 -57.42
C ASP A 474 -14.45 -13.98 -58.14
N ASN A 475 -15.31 -14.70 -57.43
CA ASN A 475 -16.56 -15.21 -57.98
C ASN A 475 -17.58 -14.09 -58.23
N ALA A 476 -17.65 -13.09 -57.35
CA ALA A 476 -18.47 -11.89 -57.53
C ALA A 476 -18.03 -11.07 -58.76
N ALA A 477 -16.73 -10.96 -59.01
CA ALA A 477 -16.21 -10.30 -60.21
C ALA A 477 -16.65 -11.01 -61.50
N LYS A 478 -16.72 -12.35 -61.49
CA LYS A 478 -17.12 -13.18 -62.65
C LYS A 478 -18.64 -13.23 -62.92
N LEU A 479 -19.47 -12.77 -61.99
CA LEU A 479 -20.94 -12.80 -62.10
C LEU A 479 -21.44 -11.93 -63.26
N GLY A 480 -20.80 -10.78 -63.51
CA GLY A 480 -21.14 -9.90 -64.64
C GLY A 480 -20.99 -10.59 -65.99
N GLU A 481 -19.84 -11.23 -66.23
CA GLU A 481 -19.57 -11.99 -67.46
C GLU A 481 -20.50 -13.19 -67.62
N LYS A 482 -20.73 -13.96 -66.55
CA LYS A 482 -21.65 -15.10 -66.59
C LYS A 482 -23.08 -14.68 -66.91
N ASN A 483 -23.56 -13.57 -66.34
CA ASN A 483 -24.88 -13.03 -66.63
C ASN A 483 -24.99 -12.51 -68.08
N ALA A 484 -23.93 -11.91 -68.63
CA ALA A 484 -23.87 -11.54 -70.03
C ALA A 484 -23.89 -12.76 -70.96
N ARG A 485 -23.15 -13.82 -70.61
CA ARG A 485 -23.13 -15.09 -71.34
C ARG A 485 -24.50 -15.77 -71.34
N ILE A 486 -25.19 -15.78 -70.20
CA ILE A 486 -26.55 -16.32 -70.07
C ILE A 486 -27.52 -15.55 -70.98
N ARG A 487 -27.47 -14.21 -71.01
CA ARG A 487 -28.30 -13.41 -71.92
C ARG A 487 -28.05 -13.76 -73.37
N SER A 488 -26.78 -13.79 -73.79
CA SER A 488 -26.40 -14.15 -75.17
C SER A 488 -26.87 -15.55 -75.56
N LEU A 489 -26.68 -16.55 -74.70
CA LEU A 489 -27.15 -17.92 -74.96
C LEU A 489 -28.69 -18.02 -74.98
N THR A 490 -29.38 -17.20 -74.19
CA THR A 490 -30.85 -17.15 -74.20
C THR A 490 -31.36 -16.53 -75.50
N GLU A 491 -30.74 -15.45 -75.96
CA GLU A 491 -31.04 -14.83 -77.27
C GLU A 491 -30.78 -15.81 -78.43
N GLU A 492 -29.68 -16.57 -78.35
CA GLU A 492 -29.32 -17.58 -79.35
C GLU A 492 -30.32 -18.76 -79.34
N LYS A 493 -30.71 -19.24 -78.16
CA LYS A 493 -31.76 -20.25 -77.99
C LYS A 493 -33.09 -19.79 -78.56
N ASP A 494 -33.51 -18.56 -78.27
CA ASP A 494 -34.77 -17.99 -78.75
C ASP A 494 -34.72 -17.73 -80.27
N GLY A 495 -33.55 -17.39 -80.81
CA GLY A 495 -33.30 -17.29 -82.24
C GLY A 495 -33.44 -18.64 -82.95
N LEU A 496 -32.81 -19.69 -82.42
CA LEU A 496 -32.92 -21.06 -82.94
C LEU A 496 -34.35 -21.59 -82.84
N ALA A 497 -35.06 -21.30 -81.75
CA ALA A 497 -36.45 -21.70 -81.57
C ALA A 497 -37.38 -21.08 -82.64
N LYS A 498 -37.10 -19.85 -83.08
CA LYS A 498 -37.86 -19.18 -84.16
C LYS A 498 -37.56 -19.72 -85.55
N GLN A 499 -36.41 -20.34 -85.76
CA GLN A 499 -36.00 -20.94 -87.04
C GLN A 499 -36.49 -22.38 -87.22
N LEU A 500 -37.12 -22.97 -86.20
CA LEU A 500 -37.74 -24.28 -86.33
C LEU A 500 -38.89 -24.22 -87.35
N PRO A 501 -38.87 -25.05 -88.40
CA PRO A 501 -39.95 -25.10 -89.38
C PRO A 501 -41.25 -25.55 -88.71
N LYS A 502 -42.37 -24.94 -89.13
CA LYS A 502 -43.71 -25.33 -88.66
C LYS A 502 -43.99 -26.78 -89.11
N PRO A 503 -44.45 -27.67 -88.22
CA PRO A 503 -44.65 -29.08 -88.53
C PRO A 503 -45.73 -29.24 -89.60
N ALA A 504 -45.50 -30.12 -90.58
CA ALA A 504 -46.41 -30.35 -91.70
C ALA A 504 -47.39 -31.51 -91.45
N THR A 505 -47.14 -32.32 -90.42
CA THR A 505 -47.97 -33.47 -90.03
C THR A 505 -48.12 -33.59 -88.51
N ASP A 506 -49.22 -34.20 -88.05
CA ASP A 506 -49.53 -34.35 -86.61
C ASP A 506 -48.53 -35.25 -85.87
N GLU A 507 -47.86 -36.19 -86.55
CA GLU A 507 -46.77 -36.99 -85.97
C GLU A 507 -45.48 -36.17 -85.79
N GLU A 508 -45.15 -35.28 -86.73
CA GLU A 508 -44.00 -34.35 -86.60
C GLU A 508 -44.22 -33.31 -85.50
N ALA A 509 -45.46 -32.83 -85.32
CA ALA A 509 -45.81 -31.94 -84.22
C ALA A 509 -45.62 -32.61 -82.85
N LYS A 510 -45.98 -33.90 -82.74
CA LYS A 510 -45.73 -34.71 -81.53
C LYS A 510 -44.24 -34.93 -81.28
N HIS A 511 -43.46 -35.20 -82.33
CA HIS A 511 -42.02 -35.41 -82.20
C HIS A 511 -41.26 -34.13 -81.84
N GLN A 512 -41.64 -32.98 -82.41
CA GLN A 512 -41.10 -31.66 -82.02
C GLN A 512 -41.48 -31.31 -80.57
N ALA A 513 -42.71 -31.60 -80.14
CA ALA A 513 -43.13 -31.38 -78.75
C ALA A 513 -42.36 -32.27 -77.77
N ASP A 514 -42.12 -33.55 -78.08
CA ASP A 514 -41.32 -34.46 -77.25
C ASP A 514 -39.83 -34.08 -77.18
N LEU A 515 -39.28 -33.51 -78.26
CA LEU A 515 -37.90 -32.98 -78.29
C LEU A 515 -37.75 -31.68 -77.48
N GLN A 516 -38.78 -30.82 -77.48
CA GLN A 516 -38.81 -29.58 -76.68
C GLN A 516 -39.18 -29.82 -75.21
N ALA A 517 -39.93 -30.89 -74.91
CA ALA A 517 -40.37 -31.26 -73.57
C ALA A 517 -39.37 -32.16 -72.82
N LYS A 518 -38.29 -32.64 -73.46
CA LYS A 518 -37.18 -33.31 -72.76
C LYS A 518 -36.56 -32.32 -71.76
N PRO A 519 -36.70 -32.55 -70.44
CA PRO A 519 -36.02 -31.72 -69.47
C PRO A 519 -34.52 -31.89 -69.71
N ALA A 520 -33.76 -30.79 -69.63
CA ALA A 520 -32.30 -30.81 -69.53
C ALA A 520 -31.90 -31.48 -68.19
N GLY A 521 -32.12 -32.78 -68.09
CA GLY A 521 -31.76 -33.63 -66.97
C GLY A 521 -30.30 -34.02 -67.06
N ILE A 522 -29.40 -33.03 -67.02
CA ILE A 522 -28.04 -33.28 -66.56
C ILE A 522 -28.12 -33.12 -65.04
N GLY A 523 -28.41 -34.24 -64.38
CA GLY A 523 -28.44 -34.32 -62.93
C GLY A 523 -27.07 -33.95 -62.35
N CYS A 524 -27.02 -32.88 -61.56
CA CYS A 524 -26.06 -32.81 -60.46
C CYS A 524 -26.50 -33.87 -59.43
N ARG A 525 -25.87 -35.05 -59.47
CA ARG A 525 -25.82 -35.91 -58.28
C ARG A 525 -24.85 -35.26 -57.28
N PRO A 526 -25.27 -34.94 -56.04
CA PRO A 526 -24.31 -34.69 -54.98
C PRO A 526 -23.63 -36.01 -54.63
N ALA A 527 -22.30 -36.02 -54.63
CA ALA A 527 -21.53 -37.12 -54.04
C ALA A 527 -21.66 -37.03 -52.51
N SER A 528 -22.69 -37.67 -51.95
CA SER A 528 -22.72 -38.02 -50.53
C SER A 528 -22.03 -39.36 -50.37
N GLY A 529 -20.82 -39.34 -49.80
CA GLY A 529 -20.06 -40.53 -49.52
C GLY A 529 -19.02 -40.32 -48.43
N TRP A 530 -19.32 -40.93 -47.29
CA TRP A 530 -18.40 -41.48 -46.28
C TRP A 530 -18.09 -40.63 -45.04
N SER A 531 -18.76 -41.09 -43.99
CA SER A 531 -18.51 -40.95 -42.55
C SER A 531 -17.07 -41.29 -42.14
N GLY A 532 -16.56 -40.49 -41.20
CA GLY A 532 -15.56 -40.81 -40.20
C GLY A 532 -15.89 -40.00 -38.96
#